data_AF-A0A6A4PAC4-F1
#
_entry.id   AF-A0A6A4PAC4-F1
#
_cell.length_a   1.000
_cell.length_b   1.000
_cell.length_c   1.000
_cell.angle_alpha   90.00
_cell.angle_beta   90.00
_cell.angle_gamma   90.00
#
_symmetry.space_group_name_H-M   'P 1'
#
loop_
_entity.id
_entity.type
_entity.pdbx_description
1 polymer ?
#
loop_
_entity_poly.entity_id
_entity_poly.type
_entity_poly.pdbx_seq_one_letter_code
_entity_poly.pdbx_strand_id
1 'polypeptide(L)' 'MVYLEGNQALLPDIPIWGQNTLYDYLLNPKKYIPGTKMVFRGLKKPQERADLIAYLKESTSQ' A
#
# COMPACT_ATOMS: atom_id res chain seq x y z
N MET A 1 -5.18 -8.27 17.42
CA MET A 1 -6.43 -7.71 16.87
C MET A 1 -6.36 -6.20 17.02
N VAL A 2 -5.76 -5.51 16.05
CA VAL A 2 -5.80 -4.04 16.00
C VAL A 2 -6.82 -3.73 14.93
N TYR A 3 -7.99 -3.25 15.37
CA TYR A 3 -9.15 -3.05 14.53
C TYR A 3 -8.97 -1.85 13.61
N LEU A 4 -9.53 -1.99 12.42
CA LEU A 4 -9.76 -0.95 11.43
C LEU A 4 -10.78 0.04 12.00
N GLU A 5 -10.32 1.10 12.65
CA GLU A 5 -11.13 2.30 12.83
C GLU A 5 -10.58 3.41 11.94
N GLY A 6 -11.53 4.17 11.39
CA GLY A 6 -11.40 4.99 10.21
C GLY A 6 -10.14 5.83 10.12
N ASN A 7 -9.71 5.99 8.87
CA ASN A 7 -8.70 6.91 8.36
C ASN A 7 -8.78 8.31 9.00
N GLN A 8 -8.21 8.47 10.19
CA GLN A 8 -7.81 9.77 10.71
C GLN A 8 -6.68 9.58 11.73
N ALA A 9 -5.45 9.67 11.22
CA ALA A 9 -4.21 9.83 11.98
C ALA A 9 -3.89 8.74 13.02
N LEU A 10 -3.49 7.55 12.57
CA LEU A 10 -2.86 6.56 13.45
C LEU A 10 -1.38 6.41 13.09
N LEU A 11 -0.53 7.01 13.94
CA LEU A 11 0.93 7.07 13.92
C LEU A 11 1.54 7.96 12.80
N PRO A 12 2.53 8.82 13.10
CA PRO A 12 3.16 9.72 12.12
C PRO A 12 3.85 8.97 10.96
N ASP A 13 4.03 7.66 11.09
CA ASP A 13 4.80 6.83 10.17
C ASP A 13 3.93 6.02 9.19
N ILE A 14 2.59 6.01 9.32
CA ILE A 14 1.71 5.22 8.43
C ILE A 14 1.15 6.11 7.32
N PRO A 15 1.48 5.83 6.05
CA PRO A 15 1.04 6.64 4.93
C PRO A 15 -0.44 6.42 4.62
N ILE A 16 -1.13 7.49 4.22
CA ILE A 16 -2.50 7.39 3.69
C ILE A 16 -2.44 6.62 2.37
N TRP A 17 -3.21 5.54 2.27
CA TRP A 17 -3.27 4.71 1.08
C TRP A 17 -4.05 5.41 -0.04
N GLY A 18 -3.31 5.89 -1.02
CA GLY A 18 -3.78 6.51 -2.25
C GLY A 18 -3.02 5.93 -3.43
N GLN A 19 -3.38 6.36 -4.63
CA GLN A 19 -2.82 5.80 -5.88
C GLN A 19 -1.29 5.91 -5.92
N ASN A 20 -0.74 7.08 -5.57
CA ASN A 20 0.69 7.33 -5.60
C ASN A 20 1.45 6.60 -4.48
N THR A 21 0.91 6.61 -3.25
CA THR A 21 1.55 5.94 -2.11
C THR A 21 1.53 4.43 -2.26
N LEU A 22 0.46 3.86 -2.81
CA LEU A 22 0.40 2.44 -3.20
C LEU A 22 1.39 2.12 -4.31
N TYR A 23 1.54 2.99 -5.31
CA TYR A 23 2.48 2.77 -6.40
C TYR A 23 3.93 2.67 -5.92
N ASP A 24 4.34 3.58 -5.04
CA ASP A 24 5.68 3.59 -4.46
C ASP A 24 5.89 2.43 -3.47
N TYR A 25 4.87 2.13 -2.66
CA TYR A 25 4.90 0.99 -1.75
C TYR A 25 5.07 -0.33 -2.50
N LEU A 26 4.31 -0.54 -3.57
CA LEU A 26 4.36 -1.75 -4.38
C LEU A 26 5.69 -1.91 -5.12
N LEU A 27 6.49 -0.85 -5.30
CA LEU A 27 7.82 -0.96 -5.88
C LEU A 27 8.81 -1.62 -4.92
N ASN A 28 8.81 -1.22 -3.64
CA ASN A 28 9.68 -1.81 -2.61
C ASN A 28 9.12 -1.61 -1.19
N PRO A 29 8.27 -2.53 -0.71
CA PRO A 29 7.60 -2.40 0.59
C PRO A 29 8.56 -2.26 1.76
N LYS A 30 9.69 -2.99 1.74
CA LYS A 30 10.70 -2.99 2.81
C LYS A 30 11.43 -1.65 2.92
N LYS A 31 11.65 -0.99 1.79
CA LYS A 31 12.28 0.34 1.75
C LYS A 31 11.28 1.43 2.14
N TYR A 32 10.02 1.29 1.73
CA TYR A 32 8.97 2.28 1.99
C TYR A 32 8.51 2.26 3.45
N ILE A 33 8.34 1.07 4.05
CA ILE A 33 8.02 0.89 5.47
C ILE A 33 9.07 -0.03 6.12
N PRO A 34 10.11 0.53 6.75
CA PRO A 34 11.10 -0.25 7.49
C PRO A 34 10.45 -1.07 8.60
N GLY A 35 10.79 -2.35 8.70
CA GLY A 35 10.20 -3.26 9.69
C GLY A 35 8.85 -3.86 9.29
N THR A 36 8.37 -3.64 8.06
CA THR A 36 7.18 -4.33 7.56
C THR A 36 7.34 -5.85 7.63
N LYS A 37 6.30 -6.53 8.12
CA LYS A 37 6.22 -8.00 8.14
C LYS A 37 5.83 -8.59 6.78
N MET A 38 5.51 -7.75 5.80
CA MET A 38 5.15 -8.19 4.46
C MET A 38 6.41 -8.65 3.71
N VAL A 39 6.53 -9.97 3.50
CA VAL A 39 7.63 -10.56 2.72
C VAL A 39 7.30 -10.49 1.23
N PHE A 40 7.21 -9.27 0.70
CA PHE A 40 6.94 -9.02 -0.71
C PHE A 40 8.12 -8.30 -1.37
N ARG A 41 8.57 -8.81 -2.53
CA ARG A 41 9.73 -8.26 -3.27
C ARG A 41 9.42 -6.96 -4.00
N GLY A 42 8.15 -6.61 -4.13
CA GLY A 42 7.68 -5.51 -4.97
C GLY A 42 7.50 -5.90 -6.44
N LEU A 43 6.73 -5.10 -7.16
CA LEU A 43 6.51 -5.17 -8.60
C LEU A 43 7.39 -4.14 -9.28
N LYS A 44 8.33 -4.57 -10.14
CA LYS A 44 9.24 -3.66 -10.84
C LYS A 44 8.61 -3.05 -12.09
N LYS A 45 7.72 -3.78 -12.76
CA LYS A 45 7.08 -3.30 -13.99
C LYS A 45 6.01 -2.26 -13.66
N PRO A 46 6.06 -1.06 -14.28
CA PRO A 46 5.05 -0.02 -14.08
C PRO A 46 3.62 -0.47 -14.35
N GLN A 47 3.41 -1.25 -15.41
CA GLN A 47 2.07 -1.70 -15.82
C GLN A 47 1.45 -2.65 -14.79
N GLU A 48 2.21 -3.63 -14.30
CA GLU A 48 1.73 -4.58 -13.27
C GLU A 48 1.31 -3.86 -11.98
N ARG A 49 2.00 -2.77 -11.61
CA ARG A 49 1.58 -1.93 -10.47
C ARG A 49 0.28 -1.19 -10.77
N ALA A 50 0.15 -0.59 -11.95
CA ALA A 50 -1.05 0.14 -12.34
C ALA A 50 -2.28 -0.77 -12.37
N ASP A 51 -2.15 -1.97 -12.95
CA ASP A 51 -3.23 -2.96 -13.03
C ASP A 51 -3.66 -3.43 -11.64
N LEU A 52 -2.70 -3.73 -10.76
CA LEU A 52 -3.00 -4.12 -9.38
C LEU A 52 -3.69 -3.00 -8.60
N ILE A 53 -3.26 -1.75 -8.76
CA ILE A 53 -3.89 -0.60 -8.10
C ILE A 53 -5.31 -0.39 -8.62
N ALA A 54 -5.55 -0.56 -9.92
CA ALA A 54 -6.89 -0.49 -10.50
C ALA A 54 -7.81 -1.56 -9.90
N TYR A 55 -7.32 -2.81 -9.84
CA TYR A 55 -8.06 -3.91 -9.21
C TYR A 55 -8.35 -3.65 -7.73
N LEU A 56 -7.36 -3.19 -6.96
CA LEU A 56 -7.54 -2.86 -5.54
C LEU A 56 -8.58 -1.75 -5.35
N LYS A 57 -8.55 -0.71 -6.19
CA LYS A 57 -9.52 0.37 -6.14
C LYS A 57 -10.93 -0.13 -6.35
N GLU A 58 -11.15 -1.01 -7.34
CA GLU A 58 -12.46 -1.62 -7.61
C GLU A 58 -12.89 -2.59 -6.50
N SER A 59 -11.96 -3.39 -5.97
CA SER A 59 -12.25 -4.45 -5.01
C SER A 59 -12.47 -3.95 -3.58
N THR A 60 -12.04 -2.73 -3.27
CA THR A 60 -12.09 -2.16 -1.91
C THR A 60 -13.04 -0.96 -1.79
N SER A 61 -13.72 -0.57 -2.88
CA SER A 61 -14.67 0.54 -2.91
C SER A 61 -16.11 0.16 -2.52
N GLN A 62 -16.29 -0.87 -1.68
CA GLN A 62 -17.58 -1.29 -1.12
C GLN A 62 -17.93 -0.48 0.13
#